data_AF-A0A1Y0BFI0-F1
#
_entry.id   AF-A0A1Y0BFI0-F1
#
_cell.length_a   1.000
_cell.length_b   1.000
_cell.length_c   1.000
_cell.angle_alpha   90.00
_cell.angle_beta   90.00
_cell.angle_gamma   90.00
#
_symmetry.space_group_name_H-M   'P 1'
#
loop_
_entity.id
_entity.type
_entity.pdbx_description
1 polymer ?
#
loop_
_entity_poly.entity_id
_entity_poly.type
_entity_poly.pdbx_seq_one_letter_code
_entity_poly.pdbx_strand_id
1 'polypeptide(L)'
;MAESDVRFVEMTINDDMHGSINADLKQGDRPSLYDADVDHLLRGEVDAIFCKNAEVGLIQRRYAGRIRKLYDLMTDQTDRAHMVNANPRIITVSAGLAREAPEAVERYLQVLVRTANWAATHPAEAAETMARELGVSADDIRNTYEPDFHKKLWPSFGPQVRHLLQVQIDFMQSHGYLGQVDLESWMQPRFLEQAYRREGLPAVA
;
A
#
# COMPACT_ATOMS: atom_id res chain seq x y z
N MET A 1 16.41 -20.95 -5.41
CA MET A 1 16.04 -20.40 -6.72
C MET A 1 16.61 -19.01 -6.78
N ALA A 2 17.47 -18.73 -7.77
CA ALA A 2 18.00 -17.41 -8.05
C ALA A 2 17.06 -16.69 -9.04
N GLU A 3 17.19 -15.37 -9.18
CA GLU A 3 16.46 -14.60 -10.21
C GLU A 3 16.77 -15.12 -11.62
N SER A 4 17.98 -15.64 -11.86
CA SER A 4 18.36 -16.29 -13.12
C SER A 4 17.59 -17.57 -13.44
N ASP A 5 16.89 -18.15 -12.46
CA ASP A 5 16.10 -19.38 -12.62
C ASP A 5 14.67 -19.08 -13.09
N VAL A 6 14.28 -17.81 -13.20
CA VAL A 6 12.96 -17.38 -13.68
C VAL A 6 13.06 -16.64 -15.00
N ARG A 7 12.03 -16.79 -15.84
CA ARG A 7 11.88 -16.03 -17.07
C ARG A 7 10.75 -15.02 -16.89
N PHE A 8 11.09 -13.73 -16.93
CA PHE A 8 10.08 -12.68 -17.03
C PHE A 8 9.44 -12.68 -18.42
N VAL A 9 8.11 -12.67 -18.45
CA VAL A 9 7.31 -12.60 -19.67
C VAL A 9 6.64 -11.24 -19.71
N GLU A 10 6.90 -10.48 -20.77
CA GLU A 10 6.19 -9.24 -21.02
C GLU A 10 4.75 -9.55 -21.45
N MET A 11 3.79 -9.00 -20.71
CA MET A 11 2.37 -9.17 -20.96
C MET A 11 1.76 -7.83 -21.33
N THR A 12 0.89 -7.81 -22.34
CA THR A 12 0.16 -6.60 -22.72
C THR A 12 -1.17 -6.54 -21.98
N ILE A 13 -1.29 -5.62 -21.02
CA ILE A 13 -2.55 -5.30 -20.35
C ILE A 13 -3.24 -4.20 -21.16
N ASN A 14 -4.36 -4.55 -21.79
CA ASN A 14 -5.15 -3.62 -22.61
C ASN A 14 -6.26 -2.92 -21.81
N ASP A 15 -6.36 -3.21 -20.51
CA ASP A 15 -7.38 -2.64 -19.63
C ASP A 15 -7.09 -1.17 -19.33
N ASP A 16 -8.13 -0.36 -19.28
CA ASP A 16 -8.02 1.02 -18.79
C ASP A 16 -7.88 1.03 -17.27
N MET A 17 -6.64 0.85 -16.82
CA MET A 17 -6.28 0.87 -15.40
C MET A 17 -6.60 2.22 -14.75
N HIS A 18 -6.61 3.32 -15.50
CA HIS A 18 -6.96 4.62 -14.95
C HIS A 18 -8.47 4.88 -14.93
N GLY A 19 -9.21 4.40 -15.92
CA GLY A 19 -10.67 4.43 -15.97
C GLY A 19 -11.35 3.52 -14.94
N SER A 20 -10.61 2.59 -14.36
CA SER A 20 -11.07 1.75 -13.24
C SER A 20 -10.78 2.33 -11.85
N ILE A 21 -9.92 3.36 -11.74
CA ILE A 21 -9.62 4.04 -10.46
C ILE A 21 -10.79 4.99 -10.11
N ASN A 22 -11.44 4.71 -8.98
CA ASN A 22 -12.45 5.58 -8.34
C ASN A 22 -13.62 6.02 -9.23
N ALA A 23 -14.14 5.16 -10.11
CA ALA A 23 -15.31 5.50 -10.93
C ALA A 23 -16.61 5.46 -10.07
N ASP A 24 -16.74 6.52 -9.27
CA ASP A 24 -17.78 6.91 -8.32
C ASP A 24 -17.97 5.98 -7.10
N LEU A 25 -16.84 5.42 -6.64
CA LEU A 25 -16.57 4.71 -5.36
C LEU A 25 -17.00 3.22 -5.29
N LYS A 26 -16.87 2.48 -6.39
CA LYS A 26 -17.73 1.34 -6.77
C LYS A 26 -18.02 0.24 -5.72
N GLN A 27 -19.31 -0.13 -5.68
CA GLN A 27 -19.86 -1.43 -5.26
C GLN A 27 -20.35 -2.23 -6.49
N GLY A 28 -20.22 -3.56 -6.45
CA GLY A 28 -20.65 -4.49 -7.51
C GLY A 28 -19.51 -5.35 -8.06
N ASP A 29 -19.82 -6.29 -8.95
CA ASP A 29 -18.81 -7.11 -9.64
C ASP A 29 -18.07 -6.23 -10.66
N ARG A 30 -16.75 -6.10 -10.48
CA ARG A 30 -15.86 -5.29 -11.34
C ARG A 30 -14.65 -6.11 -11.78
N PRO A 31 -14.00 -5.76 -12.89
CA PRO A 31 -12.69 -6.32 -13.21
C PRO A 31 -11.69 -6.07 -12.08
N SER A 32 -10.90 -7.08 -11.75
CA SER A 32 -9.74 -6.96 -10.86
C SER A 32 -8.58 -6.33 -11.62
N LEU A 33 -7.68 -5.65 -10.90
CA LEU A 33 -6.40 -5.19 -11.45
C LEU A 33 -5.51 -6.34 -11.97
N TYR A 34 -5.85 -7.59 -11.65
CA TYR A 34 -5.06 -8.79 -11.99
C TYR A 34 -5.82 -9.76 -12.89
N ASP A 35 -7.01 -9.43 -13.41
CA ASP A 35 -7.76 -10.37 -14.25
C ASP A 35 -6.96 -10.75 -15.51
N ALA A 36 -6.26 -9.79 -16.14
CA ALA A 36 -5.38 -10.05 -17.27
C ALA A 36 -4.22 -11.01 -16.93
N ASP A 37 -3.53 -10.78 -15.80
CA ASP A 37 -2.47 -11.65 -15.29
C ASP A 37 -2.98 -13.08 -15.04
N VAL A 38 -4.17 -13.20 -14.43
CA VAL A 38 -4.79 -14.49 -14.17
C VAL A 38 -5.16 -15.19 -15.47
N ASP A 39 -5.62 -14.49 -16.50
CA ASP A 39 -5.91 -15.07 -17.81
C ASP A 39 -4.66 -15.62 -18.50
N HIS A 40 -3.51 -14.97 -18.36
CA HIS A 40 -2.22 -15.51 -18.84
C HIS A 40 -1.82 -16.78 -18.08
N LEU A 41 -1.99 -16.79 -16.75
CA LEU A 41 -1.75 -17.98 -15.92
C LEU A 41 -2.64 -19.15 -16.33
N LEU A 42 -3.94 -18.90 -16.55
CA LEU A 42 -4.91 -19.93 -16.91
C LEU A 42 -4.71 -20.49 -18.32
N ARG A 43 -4.11 -19.72 -19.23
CA ARG A 43 -3.68 -20.17 -20.56
C ARG A 43 -2.36 -20.93 -20.56
N GLY A 44 -1.65 -20.97 -19.42
CA GLY A 44 -0.35 -21.62 -19.30
C GLY A 44 0.78 -20.83 -19.98
N GLU A 45 0.60 -19.53 -20.19
CA GLU A 45 1.62 -18.65 -20.78
C GLU A 45 2.67 -18.23 -19.75
N VAL A 46 2.29 -18.24 -18.47
CA VAL A 46 3.15 -18.03 -17.30
C VAL A 46 2.81 -19.05 -16.22
N ASP A 47 3.79 -19.40 -15.39
CA ASP A 47 3.61 -20.37 -14.29
C ASP A 47 3.22 -19.71 -12.96
N ALA A 48 3.48 -18.40 -12.81
CA ALA A 48 3.21 -17.65 -11.60
C ALA A 48 2.99 -16.16 -11.94
N ILE A 49 2.17 -15.51 -11.11
CA ILE A 49 1.89 -14.06 -11.15
C ILE A 49 2.04 -13.47 -9.75
N PHE A 50 2.32 -12.17 -9.68
CA PHE A 50 2.42 -11.44 -8.42
C PHE A 50 1.18 -10.57 -8.21
N CYS A 51 0.49 -10.75 -7.09
CA CYS A 51 -0.69 -9.97 -6.71
C CYS A 51 -0.50 -9.36 -5.32
N LYS A 52 -1.07 -8.18 -5.07
CA LYS A 52 -0.99 -7.47 -3.77
C LYS A 52 -2.28 -6.76 -3.39
N ASN A 53 -2.32 -6.24 -2.16
CA ASN A 53 -3.48 -5.56 -1.53
C ASN A 53 -4.72 -6.48 -1.39
N ALA A 54 -5.89 -5.87 -1.16
CA ALA A 54 -7.16 -6.58 -0.97
C ALA A 54 -7.62 -7.39 -2.19
N GLU A 55 -7.13 -7.04 -3.37
CA GLU A 55 -7.39 -7.73 -4.63
C GLU A 55 -7.00 -9.21 -4.59
N VAL A 56 -6.01 -9.58 -3.76
CA VAL A 56 -5.62 -10.98 -3.56
C VAL A 56 -6.81 -11.81 -3.06
N GLY A 57 -7.61 -11.28 -2.15
CA GLY A 57 -8.81 -11.95 -1.66
C GLY A 57 -9.88 -12.07 -2.75
N LEU A 58 -10.06 -11.02 -3.55
CA LEU A 58 -11.00 -11.01 -4.68
C LEU A 58 -10.65 -12.10 -5.70
N ILE A 59 -9.41 -12.14 -6.19
CA ILE A 59 -8.99 -13.12 -7.20
C ILE A 59 -9.02 -14.56 -6.65
N GLN A 60 -8.65 -14.76 -5.37
CA GLN A 60 -8.70 -16.10 -4.76
C GLN A 60 -10.12 -16.65 -4.73
N ARG A 61 -11.13 -15.81 -4.45
CA ARG A 61 -12.53 -16.21 -4.51
C ARG A 61 -13.01 -16.42 -5.94
N ARG A 62 -12.76 -15.45 -6.83
CA ARG A 62 -13.26 -15.46 -8.21
C ARG A 62 -12.75 -16.66 -8.99
N TYR A 63 -11.49 -17.04 -8.77
CA TYR A 63 -10.82 -18.13 -9.48
C TYR A 63 -10.58 -19.35 -8.57
N ALA A 64 -11.41 -19.53 -7.55
CA ALA A 64 -11.30 -20.64 -6.60
C ALA A 64 -11.24 -22.00 -7.32
N GLY A 65 -10.27 -22.83 -6.95
CA GLY A 65 -10.04 -24.14 -7.57
C GLY A 65 -9.31 -24.11 -8.92
N ARG A 66 -9.09 -22.93 -9.51
CA ARG A 66 -8.33 -22.76 -10.76
C ARG A 66 -6.94 -22.19 -10.53
N ILE A 67 -6.77 -21.37 -9.50
CA ILE A 67 -5.49 -20.83 -9.05
C ILE A 67 -5.24 -21.19 -7.59
N ARG A 68 -3.98 -21.13 -7.16
CA ARG A 68 -3.61 -21.29 -5.74
C ARG A 68 -2.49 -20.33 -5.37
N LYS A 69 -2.53 -19.82 -4.14
CA LYS A 69 -1.45 -19.02 -3.56
C LYS A 69 -0.24 -19.93 -3.31
N LEU A 70 0.89 -19.63 -3.96
CA LEU A 70 2.14 -20.38 -3.79
C LEU A 70 2.92 -19.93 -2.56
N TYR A 71 2.93 -18.62 -2.33
CA TYR A 71 3.68 -17.99 -1.25
C TYR A 71 2.96 -16.75 -0.74
N ASP A 72 3.08 -16.48 0.56
CA ASP A 72 2.51 -15.30 1.20
C ASP A 72 3.62 -14.51 1.90
N LEU A 73 4.02 -13.40 1.28
CA LEU A 73 5.06 -12.51 1.80
C LEU A 73 4.72 -11.96 3.19
N MET A 74 3.44 -11.88 3.57
CA MET A 74 3.04 -11.43 4.90
C MET A 74 3.42 -12.42 6.00
N THR A 75 3.67 -13.68 5.63
CA THR A 75 4.10 -14.74 6.55
C THR A 75 5.60 -15.00 6.52
N ASP A 76 6.34 -14.27 5.67
CA ASP A 76 7.79 -14.37 5.61
C ASP A 76 8.40 -13.80 6.89
N GLN A 77 8.99 -14.68 7.70
CA GLN A 77 9.70 -14.31 8.93
C GLN A 77 11.21 -14.16 8.70
N THR A 78 11.70 -14.43 7.49
CA THR A 78 13.14 -14.45 7.21
C THR A 78 13.70 -13.04 7.00
N ASP A 79 12.99 -12.20 6.25
CA ASP A 79 13.35 -10.79 6.10
C ASP A 79 12.11 -9.90 5.88
N ARG A 80 11.86 -8.96 6.81
CA ARG A 80 10.77 -8.00 6.68
C ARG A 80 10.99 -7.03 5.53
N ALA A 81 12.22 -6.87 5.03
CA ALA A 81 12.52 -6.11 3.82
C ALA A 81 11.78 -6.66 2.59
N HIS A 82 11.52 -7.98 2.52
CA HIS A 82 10.77 -8.57 1.42
C HIS A 82 9.30 -8.09 1.37
N MET A 83 8.77 -7.58 2.49
CA MET A 83 7.41 -7.04 2.59
C MET A 83 7.30 -5.58 2.10
N VAL A 84 8.41 -4.94 1.71
CA VAL A 84 8.51 -3.49 1.41
C VAL A 84 7.94 -3.11 0.03
N ASN A 85 7.35 -4.04 -0.73
CA ASN A 85 6.83 -3.82 -2.10
C ASN A 85 5.60 -2.85 -2.22
N ALA A 86 5.25 -2.14 -1.14
CA ALA A 86 4.36 -0.96 -1.12
C ALA A 86 4.32 -0.25 0.26
N ASN A 87 5.18 -0.63 1.21
CA ASN A 87 5.14 -0.16 2.60
C ASN A 87 6.54 0.26 3.06
N PRO A 88 6.71 1.46 3.63
CA PRO A 88 5.65 2.38 4.04
C PRO A 88 5.04 3.18 2.88
N ARG A 89 3.75 3.52 2.98
CA ARG A 89 3.11 4.48 2.08
C ARG A 89 3.51 5.89 2.49
N ILE A 90 4.30 6.56 1.67
CA ILE A 90 4.77 7.92 1.93
C ILE A 90 3.65 8.95 1.69
N ILE A 91 3.60 9.96 2.55
CA ILE A 91 2.76 11.15 2.37
C ILE A 91 3.67 12.25 1.85
N THR A 92 3.37 12.75 0.65
CA THR A 92 4.17 13.81 0.02
C THR A 92 3.31 15.05 -0.24
N VAL A 93 3.94 16.20 -0.18
CA VAL A 93 3.37 17.49 -0.57
C VAL A 93 4.39 18.23 -1.42
N SER A 94 3.93 19.13 -2.31
CA SER A 94 4.87 19.95 -3.08
C SER A 94 5.65 20.89 -2.15
N ALA A 95 6.92 21.11 -2.46
CA ALA A 95 7.76 22.02 -1.66
C ALA A 95 7.24 23.47 -1.69
N GLY A 96 6.57 23.88 -2.78
CA GLY A 96 5.89 25.18 -2.86
C GLY A 96 4.78 25.30 -1.83
N LEU A 97 3.87 24.30 -1.76
CA LEU A 97 2.79 24.28 -0.78
C LEU A 97 3.33 24.34 0.65
N ALA A 98 4.35 23.55 0.96
CA ALA A 98 4.96 23.53 2.29
C ALA A 98 5.60 24.86 2.71
N ARG A 99 6.08 25.68 1.76
CA ARG A 99 6.65 27.01 2.03
C ARG A 99 5.60 28.11 2.09
N GLU A 100 4.66 28.09 1.16
CA GLU A 100 3.71 29.20 0.92
C GLU A 100 2.44 29.05 1.76
N ALA A 101 2.03 27.82 2.08
CA ALA A 101 0.86 27.53 2.90
C ALA A 101 1.15 26.40 3.91
N PRO A 102 2.10 26.59 4.85
CA PRO A 102 2.46 25.57 5.83
C PRO A 102 1.26 25.10 6.67
N GLU A 103 0.34 26.00 7.01
CA GLU A 103 -0.88 25.65 7.76
C GLU A 103 -1.82 24.71 6.99
N ALA A 104 -1.82 24.75 5.65
CA ALA A 104 -2.60 23.83 4.84
C ALA A 104 -2.04 22.40 4.94
N VAL A 105 -0.71 22.26 4.94
CA VAL A 105 -0.03 20.98 5.16
C VAL A 105 -0.32 20.45 6.57
N GLU A 106 -0.22 21.30 7.59
CA GLU A 106 -0.55 20.92 8.97
C GLU A 106 -2.01 20.47 9.09
N ARG A 107 -2.95 21.19 8.47
CA ARG A 107 -4.37 20.82 8.48
C ARG A 107 -4.64 19.51 7.74
N TYR A 108 -3.96 19.28 6.62
CA TYR A 108 -4.05 18.02 5.90
C TYR A 108 -3.60 16.84 6.79
N LEU A 109 -2.42 16.96 7.41
CA LEU A 109 -1.91 15.94 8.33
C LEU A 109 -2.79 15.78 9.59
N GLN A 110 -3.37 16.88 10.08
CA GLN A 110 -4.32 16.87 11.21
C GLN A 110 -5.52 15.98 10.92
N VAL A 111 -6.10 16.06 9.70
CA VAL A 111 -7.19 15.17 9.29
C VAL A 111 -6.74 13.71 9.29
N LEU A 112 -5.54 13.41 8.77
CA LEU A 112 -5.03 12.04 8.76
C LEU A 112 -4.82 11.47 10.17
N VAL A 113 -4.24 12.26 11.07
CA VAL A 113 -4.05 11.87 12.49
C VAL A 113 -5.39 11.63 13.17
N ARG A 114 -6.37 12.52 12.97
CA ARG A 114 -7.73 12.34 13.50
C ARG A 114 -8.39 11.07 12.97
N THR A 115 -8.27 10.82 11.67
CA THR A 115 -8.83 9.63 11.02
C THR A 115 -8.16 8.36 11.54
N ALA A 116 -6.84 8.35 11.75
CA ALA A 116 -6.14 7.21 12.34
C ALA A 116 -6.60 6.92 13.77
N ASN A 117 -6.80 7.96 14.58
CA ASN A 117 -7.36 7.84 15.93
C ASN A 117 -8.78 7.25 15.93
N TRP A 118 -9.63 7.74 15.03
CA TRP A 118 -10.97 7.20 14.86
C TRP A 118 -10.93 5.72 14.41
N ALA A 119 -10.14 5.39 13.39
CA ALA A 119 -10.06 4.04 12.85
C ALA A 119 -9.57 3.02 13.89
N ALA A 120 -8.66 3.42 14.78
CA ALA A 120 -8.15 2.58 15.87
C ALA A 120 -9.26 2.08 16.82
N THR A 121 -10.41 2.75 16.86
CA THR A 121 -11.58 2.40 17.69
C THR A 121 -12.82 1.97 16.90
N HIS A 122 -12.77 2.05 15.56
CA HIS A 122 -13.89 1.71 14.66
C HIS A 122 -13.43 0.72 13.57
N PRO A 123 -12.98 -0.50 13.96
CA PRO A 123 -12.36 -1.45 13.02
C PRO A 123 -13.27 -1.89 11.88
N ALA A 124 -14.58 -2.07 12.15
CA ALA A 124 -15.55 -2.48 11.15
C ALA A 124 -15.75 -1.40 10.08
N GLU A 125 -16.02 -0.16 10.50
CA GLU A 125 -16.24 0.98 9.60
C GLU A 125 -14.97 1.34 8.82
N ALA A 126 -13.79 1.19 9.42
CA ALA A 126 -12.51 1.35 8.74
C ALA A 126 -12.36 0.32 7.59
N ALA A 127 -12.65 -0.95 7.86
CA ALA A 127 -12.60 -2.00 6.85
C ALA A 127 -13.63 -1.77 5.72
N GLU A 128 -14.85 -1.37 6.06
CA GLU A 128 -15.90 -1.07 5.08
C GLU A 128 -15.55 0.13 4.19
N THR A 129 -14.95 1.18 4.78
CA THR A 129 -14.50 2.36 4.03
C THR A 129 -13.41 2.00 3.04
N MET A 130 -12.41 1.22 3.46
CA MET A 130 -11.34 0.76 2.58
C MET A 130 -11.85 -0.19 1.51
N ALA A 131 -12.77 -1.10 1.86
CA ALA A 131 -13.36 -2.05 0.93
C ALA A 131 -14.14 -1.34 -0.19
N ARG A 132 -14.88 -0.28 0.15
CA ARG A 132 -15.61 0.54 -0.83
C ARG A 132 -14.67 1.25 -1.79
N GLU A 133 -13.63 1.91 -1.28
CA GLU A 133 -12.62 2.58 -2.12
C GLU A 133 -11.95 1.60 -3.07
N LEU A 134 -11.61 0.41 -2.55
CA LEU A 134 -10.95 -0.63 -3.31
C LEU A 134 -11.93 -1.48 -4.13
N GLY A 135 -13.24 -1.25 -4.09
CA GLY A 135 -14.24 -2.09 -4.76
C GLY A 135 -14.10 -3.59 -4.48
N VAL A 136 -13.85 -3.95 -3.21
CA VAL A 136 -13.77 -5.32 -2.70
C VAL A 136 -14.73 -5.50 -1.51
N SER A 137 -14.77 -6.69 -0.90
CA SER A 137 -15.54 -6.91 0.33
C SER A 137 -14.74 -6.49 1.57
N ALA A 138 -15.43 -6.18 2.68
CA ALA A 138 -14.77 -5.96 3.98
C ALA A 138 -14.04 -7.21 4.48
N ASP A 139 -14.49 -8.40 4.08
CA ASP A 139 -13.81 -9.66 4.37
C ASP A 139 -12.46 -9.75 3.62
N ASP A 140 -12.36 -9.22 2.39
CA ASP A 140 -11.08 -9.13 1.67
C ASP A 140 -10.08 -8.31 2.46
N ILE A 141 -10.50 -7.15 2.96
CA ILE A 141 -9.66 -6.29 3.80
C ILE A 141 -9.18 -7.06 5.03
N ARG A 142 -10.12 -7.66 5.77
CA ARG A 142 -9.80 -8.38 7.02
C ARG A 142 -8.90 -9.61 6.81
N ASN A 143 -8.99 -10.27 5.66
CA ASN A 143 -8.25 -11.51 5.38
C ASN A 143 -6.89 -11.28 4.71
N THR A 144 -6.66 -10.10 4.13
CA THR A 144 -5.43 -9.82 3.35
C THR A 144 -4.54 -8.75 3.96
N TYR A 145 -5.09 -7.84 4.76
CA TYR A 145 -4.30 -6.81 5.45
C TYR A 145 -3.66 -7.38 6.72
N GLU A 146 -2.62 -6.70 7.22
CA GLU A 146 -2.01 -7.06 8.49
C GLU A 146 -3.04 -7.15 9.62
N PRO A 147 -2.86 -8.09 10.57
CA PRO A 147 -3.60 -8.07 11.82
C PRO A 147 -3.56 -6.69 12.46
N ASP A 148 -4.72 -6.23 12.94
CA ASP A 148 -4.90 -4.91 13.53
C ASP A 148 -4.52 -3.73 12.61
N PHE A 149 -4.67 -3.85 11.27
CA PHE A 149 -4.35 -2.76 10.33
C PHE A 149 -4.92 -1.40 10.76
N HIS A 150 -6.15 -1.38 11.29
CA HIS A 150 -6.87 -0.18 11.74
C HIS A 150 -6.14 0.57 12.88
N LYS A 151 -5.28 -0.11 13.64
CA LYS A 151 -4.42 0.50 14.67
C LYS A 151 -3.08 1.00 14.11
N LYS A 152 -2.76 0.70 12.86
CA LYS A 152 -1.46 0.97 12.21
C LYS A 152 -1.54 2.04 11.11
N LEU A 153 -2.67 2.75 11.01
CA LEU A 153 -2.90 3.80 10.01
C LEU A 153 -2.31 5.17 10.41
N TRP A 154 -1.60 5.25 11.54
CA TRP A 154 -1.03 6.49 12.05
C TRP A 154 0.16 6.95 11.21
N PRO A 155 0.17 8.19 10.69
CA PRO A 155 1.37 8.77 10.10
C PRO A 155 2.47 8.85 11.18
N SER A 156 3.67 8.37 10.84
CA SER A 156 4.81 8.33 11.76
C SER A 156 6.13 8.54 11.02
N PHE A 157 7.08 9.18 11.69
CA PHE A 157 8.50 9.21 11.31
C PHE A 157 9.31 8.27 12.21
N GLY A 158 8.70 7.15 12.62
CA GLY A 158 9.29 6.17 13.50
C GLY A 158 10.52 5.48 12.94
N PRO A 159 11.44 4.96 13.78
CA PRO A 159 12.64 4.28 13.32
C PRO A 159 12.35 3.13 12.35
N GLN A 160 11.29 2.35 12.61
CA GLN A 160 10.89 1.24 11.74
C GLN A 160 10.43 1.72 10.35
N VAL A 161 9.62 2.78 10.29
CA VAL A 161 9.13 3.34 9.02
C VAL A 161 10.29 3.90 8.20
N ARG A 162 11.21 4.63 8.84
CA ARG A 162 12.42 5.15 8.18
C ARG A 162 13.30 4.04 7.65
N HIS A 163 13.53 3.00 8.45
CA HIS A 163 14.34 1.86 8.04
C HIS A 163 13.75 1.14 6.82
N LEU A 164 12.45 0.85 6.81
CA LEU A 164 11.80 0.21 5.66
C LEU A 164 11.84 1.09 4.41
N LEU A 165 11.69 2.40 4.55
CA LEU A 165 11.83 3.32 3.43
C LEU A 165 13.27 3.36 2.91
N GLN A 166 14.27 3.33 3.79
CA GLN A 166 15.68 3.27 3.40
C GLN A 166 16.00 1.98 2.63
N VAL A 167 15.49 0.83 3.08
CA VAL A 167 15.59 -0.45 2.36
C VAL A 167 15.03 -0.32 0.93
N GLN A 168 13.89 0.36 0.76
CA GLN A 168 13.32 0.58 -0.56
C GLN A 168 14.20 1.49 -1.44
N ILE A 169 14.76 2.55 -0.86
CA ILE A 169 15.67 3.47 -1.55
C ILE A 169 16.93 2.72 -1.99
N ASP A 170 17.56 1.95 -1.10
CA ASP A 170 18.77 1.18 -1.37
C ASP A 170 18.53 0.13 -2.46
N PHE A 171 17.37 -0.54 -2.44
CA PHE A 171 16.96 -1.45 -3.50
C PHE A 171 16.87 -0.73 -4.85
N MET A 172 16.16 0.40 -4.93
CA MET A 172 16.03 1.14 -6.20
C MET A 172 17.37 1.69 -6.71
N GLN A 173 18.25 2.15 -5.81
CA GLN A 173 19.57 2.67 -6.16
C GLN A 173 20.51 1.56 -6.64
N SER A 174 20.51 0.39 -5.97
CA SER A 174 21.38 -0.73 -6.37
C SER A 174 21.05 -1.29 -7.75
N HIS A 175 19.81 -1.12 -8.22
CA HIS A 175 19.38 -1.47 -9.57
C HIS A 175 19.46 -0.31 -10.57
N GLY A 176 19.91 0.87 -10.15
CA GLY A 176 20.03 2.05 -11.00
C GLY A 176 18.70 2.70 -11.42
N TYR A 177 17.58 2.36 -10.74
CA TYR A 177 16.27 2.96 -10.99
C TYR A 177 16.14 4.38 -10.44
N LEU A 178 16.98 4.72 -9.45
CA LEU A 178 16.93 5.98 -8.74
C LEU A 178 18.34 6.52 -8.54
N GLY A 179 18.49 7.84 -8.61
CA GLY A 179 19.71 8.53 -8.18
C GLY A 179 19.87 8.56 -6.65
N GLN A 180 20.84 9.32 -6.17
CA GLN A 180 21.02 9.49 -4.73
C GLN A 180 19.81 10.20 -4.10
N VAL A 181 19.30 9.63 -3.02
CA VAL A 181 18.24 10.21 -2.18
C VAL A 181 18.75 10.27 -0.75
N ASP A 182 18.76 11.48 -0.19
CA ASP A 182 19.02 11.72 1.22
C ASP A 182 17.69 11.85 1.96
N LEU A 183 17.27 10.75 2.59
CA LEU A 183 16.00 10.67 3.30
C LEU A 183 15.90 11.68 4.45
N GLU A 184 16.99 11.91 5.20
CA GLU A 184 16.99 12.82 6.35
C GLU A 184 16.78 14.27 5.91
N SER A 185 17.39 14.68 4.80
CA SER A 185 17.15 16.01 4.22
C SER A 185 15.73 16.20 3.68
N TRP A 186 15.08 15.11 3.26
CA TRP A 186 13.78 15.16 2.59
C TRP A 186 12.63 15.23 3.59
N MET A 187 12.75 14.57 4.73
CA MET A 187 11.72 14.54 5.76
C MET A 187 11.42 15.92 6.34
N GLN A 188 10.15 16.16 6.68
CA GLN A 188 9.70 17.41 7.32
C GLN A 188 8.87 17.10 8.59
N PRO A 189 9.49 16.61 9.68
CA PRO A 189 8.78 16.12 10.87
C PRO A 189 7.88 17.16 11.55
N ARG A 190 8.31 18.43 11.51
CA ARG A 190 7.63 19.56 12.14
C ARG A 190 6.13 19.67 11.80
N PHE A 191 5.74 19.34 10.57
CA PHE A 191 4.34 19.44 10.14
C PHE A 191 3.48 18.36 10.81
N LEU A 192 4.02 17.15 10.94
CA LEU A 192 3.32 16.05 11.61
C LEU A 192 3.29 16.27 13.13
N GLU A 193 4.39 16.73 13.72
CA GLU A 193 4.44 17.12 15.14
C GLU A 193 3.38 18.19 15.46
N GLN A 194 3.24 19.19 14.59
CA GLN A 194 2.21 20.21 14.76
C GLN A 194 0.79 19.64 14.63
N ALA A 195 0.55 18.70 13.71
CA ALA A 195 -0.73 18.01 13.58
C ALA A 195 -1.10 17.25 14.87
N TYR A 196 -0.17 16.46 15.43
CA TYR A 196 -0.37 15.77 16.71
C TYR A 196 -0.67 16.75 17.85
N ARG A 197 0.10 17.85 17.96
CA ARG A 197 -0.15 18.90 18.97
C ARG A 197 -1.54 19.51 18.84
N ARG A 198 -2.02 19.82 17.62
CA ARG A 198 -3.34 20.41 17.38
C ARG A 198 -4.49 19.45 17.71
N GLU A 199 -4.30 18.14 17.54
CA GLU A 199 -5.28 17.11 17.95
C GLU A 199 -5.20 16.76 19.45
N GLY A 200 -4.19 17.24 20.17
CA GLY A 200 -3.97 16.86 21.57
C GLY A 200 -3.61 15.39 21.75
N LEU A 201 -3.02 14.76 20.73
CA LEU A 201 -2.64 13.36 20.72
C LEU A 201 -1.12 13.19 20.84
N PRO A 202 -0.64 12.13 21.51
CA PRO A 202 0.79 11.83 21.53
C PRO A 202 1.27 11.43 20.14
N ALA A 203 2.45 11.91 19.75
CA ALA A 203 3.09 11.47 18.51
C ALA A 203 3.41 9.98 18.61
N VAL A 204 3.10 9.23 17.55
CA VAL A 204 3.46 7.82 17.43
C VAL A 204 4.90 7.72 16.92
N ALA A 205 5.67 6.83 17.54
CA ALA A 205 7.06 6.54 17.19
C ALA A 205 7.18 5.48 16.08
#